data_AF-A0A8S2SAV6-F1
#
_entry.id   AF-A0A8S2SAV6-F1
#
_cell.length_a   1.000
_cell.length_b   1.000
_cell.length_c   1.000
_cell.angle_alpha   90.00
_cell.angle_beta   90.00
_cell.angle_gamma   90.00
#
_symmetry.space_group_name_H-M   'P 1'
#
loop_
_entity.id
_entity.type
_entity.pdbx_description
1 polymer ?
#
loop_
_entity_poly.entity_id
_entity_poly.type
_entity_poly.pdbx_seq_one_letter_code
_entity_poly.pdbx_strand_id
1 'polypeptide(L)'
;HDLLAPDRVLIGGDESIKGSLAIKKLSWIYEHWVPKEKILTTNTWSSELSKLVANAFLTQRISSINRISAVCEATGASVKEVAKAVGLDSRIGNKFL
;
A
#
# COMPACT_ATOMS: atom_id res chain seq x y z
N HIS A 1 13.11 9.62 4.83
CA HIS A 1 12.30 8.95 5.85
C HIS A 1 11.87 7.57 5.36
N ASP A 2 11.21 7.50 4.20
CA ASP A 2 10.61 6.26 3.66
C ASP A 2 11.57 5.09 3.43
N LEU A 3 12.85 5.35 3.10
CA LEU A 3 13.87 4.30 2.93
C LEU A 3 14.42 3.77 4.26
N LEU A 4 14.45 4.62 5.30
CA LEU A 4 15.04 4.30 6.60
C LEU A 4 14.00 3.70 7.56
N ALA A 5 12.72 4.02 7.36
CA ALA A 5 11.61 3.50 8.16
C ALA A 5 10.40 3.17 7.24
N PRO A 6 10.51 2.17 6.36
CA PRO A 6 9.42 1.78 5.49
C PRO A 6 8.26 1.15 6.27
N ASP A 7 7.04 1.24 5.72
CA ASP A 7 5.89 0.47 6.20
C ASP A 7 6.14 -1.04 6.01
N ARG A 8 6.75 -1.41 4.89
CA ARG A 8 7.16 -2.77 4.51
C ARG A 8 8.23 -2.73 3.42
N VAL A 9 9.07 -3.76 3.36
CA VAL A 9 9.92 -4.13 2.23
C VAL A 9 9.31 -5.36 1.57
N LEU A 10 9.14 -5.35 0.25
CA LEU A 10 8.60 -6.49 -0.51
C LEU A 10 9.68 -7.02 -1.45
N ILE A 11 10.00 -8.31 -1.33
CA ILE A 11 11.02 -8.99 -2.13
C ILE A 11 10.36 -10.14 -2.90
N GLY A 12 10.44 -10.08 -4.23
CA GLY A 12 10.05 -11.16 -5.13
C GLY A 12 11.24 -12.01 -5.56
N GLY A 13 11.05 -13.31 -5.70
CA GLY A 13 12.03 -14.17 -6.38
C GLY A 13 11.43 -15.52 -6.79
N ASP A 14 12.15 -16.26 -7.63
CA ASP A 14 11.66 -17.55 -8.10
C ASP A 14 11.66 -18.62 -7.01
N GLU A 15 10.77 -19.61 -7.11
CA GLU A 15 10.62 -20.71 -6.14
C GLU A 15 11.75 -21.75 -6.20
N SER A 16 12.81 -21.48 -6.96
CA SER A 16 13.99 -22.34 -7.04
C SER A 16 14.91 -22.19 -5.81
N ILE A 17 15.80 -23.16 -5.60
CA ILE A 17 16.85 -23.09 -4.56
C ILE A 17 17.70 -21.82 -4.72
N LYS A 18 18.05 -21.46 -5.96
CA LYS A 18 18.81 -20.24 -6.27
C LYS A 18 18.01 -18.98 -5.94
N GLY A 19 16.72 -18.95 -6.28
CA GLY A 19 15.83 -17.85 -5.96
C GLY A 19 15.67 -17.63 -4.45
N SER A 20 15.44 -18.72 -3.70
CA SER A 20 15.39 -18.67 -2.23
C SER A 20 16.69 -18.14 -1.61
N LEU A 21 17.86 -18.55 -2.13
CA LEU A 21 19.15 -18.02 -1.67
C LEU A 21 19.33 -16.53 -1.98
N ALA A 22 18.89 -16.08 -3.16
CA ALA A 22 18.93 -14.67 -3.53
C ALA A 22 18.02 -13.82 -2.63
N ILE A 23 16.79 -14.27 -2.37
CA ILE A 23 15.86 -13.61 -1.45
C ILE A 23 16.52 -13.48 -0.06
N LYS A 24 17.09 -14.56 0.48
CA LYS A 24 17.76 -14.53 1.80
C LYS A 24 18.88 -13.52 1.86
N LYS A 25 19.73 -13.43 0.82
CA LYS A 25 20.83 -12.45 0.76
C LYS A 25 20.30 -11.02 0.73
N LEU A 26 19.24 -10.77 -0.03
CA LEU A 26 18.65 -9.42 -0.10
C LEU A 26 17.93 -9.05 1.21
N SER A 27 17.19 -9.98 1.81
CA SER A 27 16.57 -9.78 3.12
C SER A 27 17.63 -9.44 4.17
N TRP A 28 18.76 -10.16 4.20
CA TRP A 28 19.86 -9.89 5.12
C TRP A 28 20.39 -8.45 5.01
N ILE A 29 20.45 -7.88 3.80
CA ILE A 29 20.84 -6.47 3.62
C ILE A 29 19.84 -5.56 4.32
N TYR A 30 18.53 -5.72 4.05
CA TYR A 30 17.49 -4.87 4.64
C TYR A 30 17.35 -5.06 6.16
N GLU A 31 17.63 -6.25 6.70
CA GLU A 31 17.58 -6.54 8.14
C GLU A 31 18.55 -5.68 8.97
N HIS A 32 19.53 -5.01 8.36
CA HIS A 32 20.44 -4.09 9.06
C HIS A 32 19.74 -2.85 9.62
N TRP A 33 18.61 -2.42 9.03
CA TRP A 33 17.87 -1.24 9.50
C TRP A 33 16.35 -1.38 9.45
N VAL A 34 15.82 -2.46 8.84
CA VAL A 34 14.39 -2.75 8.77
C VAL A 34 14.08 -3.98 9.63
N PRO A 35 13.10 -3.91 10.55
CA PRO A 35 12.65 -5.08 11.31
C PRO A 35 12.17 -6.21 10.39
N LYS A 36 12.52 -7.45 10.72
CA LYS A 36 12.25 -8.63 9.88
C LYS A 36 10.76 -8.85 9.61
N GLU A 37 9.90 -8.53 10.57
CA GLU A 37 8.45 -8.59 10.46
C GLU A 37 7.87 -7.65 9.38
N LYS A 38 8.64 -6.64 8.96
CA LYS A 38 8.29 -5.73 7.86
C LYS A 38 8.86 -6.18 6.51
N ILE A 39 9.64 -7.25 6.45
CA ILE A 39 10.20 -7.79 5.21
C ILE A 39 9.31 -8.94 4.74
N LEU A 40 8.55 -8.69 3.68
CA LEU A 40 7.65 -9.64 3.05
C LEU A 40 8.36 -10.25 1.84
N THR A 41 8.37 -11.58 1.77
CA THR A 41 8.95 -12.33 0.65
C THR A 41 7.85 -13.07 -0.10
N THR A 42 7.89 -13.03 -1.42
CA THR A 42 6.89 -13.67 -2.30
C THR A 42 7.53 -14.13 -3.62
N ASN A 43 6.77 -14.77 -4.50
CA ASN A 43 7.22 -14.99 -5.88
C ASN A 43 7.34 -13.68 -6.67
N THR A 44 8.13 -13.69 -7.75
CA THR A 44 8.42 -12.53 -8.61
C THR A 44 7.14 -11.83 -9.10
N TRP A 45 6.21 -12.58 -9.68
CA TRP A 45 4.97 -12.04 -10.25
C TRP A 45 4.07 -11.36 -9.22
N SER A 46 3.90 -11.98 -8.06
CA SER A 46 3.12 -11.39 -6.97
C SER A 46 3.77 -10.11 -6.43
N SER A 47 5.10 -10.01 -6.41
CA SER A 47 5.79 -8.78 -6.00
C SER A 47 5.52 -7.62 -6.96
N GLU A 48 5.67 -7.87 -8.26
CA GLU A 48 5.44 -6.86 -9.31
C GLU A 48 3.99 -6.40 -9.33
N LEU A 49 3.04 -7.35 -9.34
CA LEU A 49 1.62 -7.05 -9.34
C LEU A 49 1.22 -6.26 -8.09
N SER A 50 1.73 -6.63 -6.91
CA SER A 50 1.44 -5.92 -5.66
C SER A 50 1.80 -4.44 -5.73
N LYS A 51 2.86 -4.07 -6.46
CA LYS A 51 3.24 -2.66 -6.63
C LYS A 51 2.23 -1.92 -7.50
N LEU A 52 1.78 -2.53 -8.60
CA LEU A 52 0.77 -1.95 -9.49
C LEU A 52 -0.56 -1.79 -8.77
N VAL A 53 -1.01 -2.83 -8.08
CA VAL A 53 -2.26 -2.85 -7.33
C VAL A 53 -2.25 -1.81 -6.21
N ALA A 54 -1.17 -1.70 -5.43
CA ALA A 54 -1.09 -0.69 -4.37
C ALA A 54 -1.28 0.74 -4.91
N ASN A 55 -0.61 1.07 -6.02
CA ASN A 55 -0.76 2.38 -6.65
C ASN A 55 -2.19 2.59 -7.22
N ALA A 56 -2.77 1.56 -7.83
CA ALA A 56 -4.13 1.61 -8.35
C ALA A 56 -5.16 1.86 -7.24
N PHE A 57 -5.04 1.18 -6.09
CA PHE A 57 -5.92 1.37 -4.94
C PHE A 57 -5.83 2.79 -4.36
N LEU A 58 -4.63 3.37 -4.26
CA LEU A 58 -4.46 4.75 -3.81
C LEU A 58 -5.17 5.73 -4.75
N THR A 59 -4.97 5.58 -6.06
CA THR A 59 -5.64 6.41 -7.08
C THR A 59 -7.15 6.22 -7.05
N GLN A 60 -7.61 4.98 -6.88
CA GLN A 60 -9.04 4.67 -6.83
C GLN A 60 -9.74 5.38 -5.66
N ARG A 61 -9.11 5.47 -4.48
CA ARG A 61 -9.70 6.18 -3.34
C ARG A 61 -9.90 7.67 -3.62
N ILE A 62 -8.89 8.33 -4.19
CA ILE A 62 -8.99 9.73 -4.61
C ILE A 62 -10.09 9.90 -5.66
N SER A 63 -10.13 9.03 -6.67
CA SER A 63 -11.18 9.10 -7.69
C SER A 63 -12.57 8.87 -7.12
N SER A 64 -12.71 7.99 -6.12
CA SER A 64 -13.98 7.73 -5.45
C SER A 64 -14.47 8.96 -4.70
N ILE A 65 -13.63 9.60 -3.87
CA ILE A 65 -14.09 10.80 -3.15
C ILE A 65 -14.41 11.96 -4.11
N ASN A 66 -13.64 12.13 -5.18
CA ASN A 66 -13.92 13.17 -6.18
C ASN A 66 -15.30 12.98 -6.84
N ARG A 67 -15.71 11.74 -7.12
CA ARG A 67 -17.06 11.45 -7.62
C ARG A 67 -18.13 11.76 -6.58
N ILE A 68 -17.86 11.48 -5.30
CA ILE A 68 -18.77 11.83 -4.21
C ILE A 68 -18.87 13.35 -4.04
N SER A 69 -17.82 14.13 -4.31
CA SER A 69 -17.87 15.60 -4.33
C SER A 69 -18.96 16.13 -5.26
N ALA A 70 -19.06 15.56 -6.47
CA ALA A 70 -20.10 15.97 -7.42
C ALA A 70 -21.53 15.70 -6.89
N VAL A 71 -21.71 14.61 -6.14
CA VAL A 71 -22.99 14.31 -5.47
C VAL A 71 -23.24 15.28 -4.33
N CYS A 72 -22.21 15.60 -3.54
CA CYS A 72 -22.28 16.58 -2.46
C CYS A 72 -22.68 17.97 -2.99
N GLU A 73 -22.09 18.41 -4.10
CA GLU A 73 -22.42 19.67 -4.79
C GLU A 73 -23.88 19.70 -5.24
N ALA A 74 -24.40 18.59 -5.77
CA ALA A 74 -25.79 18.48 -6.21
C ALA A 74 -26.81 18.40 -5.06
N THR A 75 -26.40 17.99 -3.85
CA THR A 75 -27.29 17.75 -2.71
C THR A 75 -27.14 18.77 -1.58
N GLY A 76 -26.12 19.63 -1.64
CA GLY A 76 -25.77 20.57 -0.57
C GLY A 76 -25.00 19.94 0.59
N ALA A 77 -24.57 18.68 0.47
CA ALA A 77 -23.73 18.03 1.48
C ALA A 77 -22.27 18.52 1.41
N SER A 78 -21.51 18.36 2.50
CA SER A 78 -20.08 18.71 2.56
C SER A 78 -19.20 17.48 2.33
N VAL A 79 -18.43 17.46 1.22
CA VAL A 79 -17.51 16.35 0.93
C VAL A 79 -16.47 16.15 2.04
N LYS A 80 -16.05 17.23 2.72
CA LYS A 80 -15.11 17.16 3.86
C LYS A 80 -15.72 16.45 5.08
N GLU A 81 -17.00 16.72 5.37
CA GLU A 81 -17.70 16.06 6.48
C GLU A 81 -17.96 14.59 6.16
N VAL A 82 -18.35 14.29 4.93
CA VAL A 82 -18.53 12.91 4.44
C VAL A 82 -17.21 12.15 4.51
N ALA A 83 -16.12 12.70 3.97
CA ALA A 83 -14.80 12.07 4.02
C ALA A 83 -14.33 11.81 5.45
N LYS A 84 -14.56 12.77 6.37
CA LYS A 84 -14.25 12.61 7.79
C LYS A 84 -15.07 11.47 8.41
N ALA A 85 -16.39 11.45 8.20
CA ALA A 85 -17.26 10.42 8.76
C ALA A 85 -16.89 9.02 8.25
N VAL A 86 -16.66 8.87 6.94
CA VAL A 86 -16.26 7.60 6.32
C VAL A 86 -14.86 7.18 6.78
N GLY A 87 -13.92 8.12 6.90
CA GLY A 87 -12.55 7.86 7.31
C GLY A 87 -12.37 7.45 8.78
N LEU A 88 -13.39 7.65 9.64
CA LEU A 88 -13.40 7.15 11.02
C LEU A 88 -13.61 5.62 11.09
N ASP A 89 -14.13 5.00 10.03
CA ASP A 89 -14.16 3.53 9.94
C ASP A 89 -12.75 3.01 9.70
N SER A 90 -12.20 2.26 10.67
CA SER A 90 -10.82 1.75 10.65
C SER A 90 -10.52 0.79 9.49
N ARG A 91 -11.55 0.16 8.89
CA ARG A 91 -11.41 -0.69 7.71
C ARG A 91 -11.17 0.13 6.44
N ILE A 92 -11.58 1.40 6.45
CA ILE A 92 -11.39 2.36 5.36
C ILE A 92 -10.16 3.23 5.65
N GLY A 93 -10.07 3.80 6.84
CA GLY A 93 -9.02 4.74 7.24
C GLY A 93 -9.17 6.12 6.61
N ASN A 94 -8.47 7.10 7.17
CA ASN A 94 -8.64 8.53 6.86
C ASN A 94 -7.66 9.10 5.83
N LYS A 95 -6.76 8.29 5.27
CA LYS A 95 -5.78 8.73 4.26
C LYS A 95 -6.35 8.58 2.85
N PHE A 96 -5.93 9.47 1.94
CA PHE A 96 -6.34 9.46 0.53
C PHE A 96 -7.87 9.49 0.33
N LEU A 97 -8.55 10.29 1.15
CA LEU A 97 -9.98 10.62 1.08
C LEU A 97 -10.14 12.14 1.07
#